data_AF-A0A9E2U8Y3-F1
#
_entry.id   AF-A0A9E2U8Y3-F1
#
_cell.length_a   1.000
_cell.length_b   1.000
_cell.length_c   1.000
_cell.angle_alpha   90.00
_cell.angle_beta   90.00
_cell.angle_gamma   90.00
#
_symmetry.space_group_name_H-M   'P 1'
#
loop_
_entity.id
_entity.type
_entity.pdbx_description
1 polymer ?
#
loop_
_entity_poly.entity_id
_entity_poly.type
_entity_poly.pdbx_seq_one_letter_code
_entity_poly.pdbx_strand_id
1 'polypeptide(L)'
;MDLTLQSPAGHQVIERYGARGFRVAGVIHRGAILVFPDRTEPWVAADASTVTFESLAPVVQYGGVQILLLGLGRRMPAVPPGLRTKLRAA
;
A
#
# COMPACT_ATOMS: atom_id res chain seq x y z
N MET A 1 31.36 9.36 -4.76
CA MET A 1 30.37 8.34 -5.14
C MET A 1 29.02 9.01 -4.97
N ASP A 2 28.41 9.42 -6.07
CA ASP A 2 27.17 10.20 -6.08
C ASP A 2 26.00 9.23 -6.33
N LEU A 3 25.08 9.14 -5.36
CA LEU A 3 23.88 8.30 -5.42
C LEU A 3 22.68 9.21 -5.73
N THR A 4 22.65 9.78 -6.93
CA THR A 4 21.42 10.41 -7.42
C THR A 4 20.37 9.32 -7.62
N LEU A 5 19.42 9.23 -6.69
CA LEU A 5 18.20 8.44 -6.86
C LEU A 5 17.36 9.08 -7.98
N GLN A 6 17.65 8.74 -9.23
CA GLN A 6 16.73 9.02 -10.32
C GLN A 6 15.49 8.15 -10.11
N SER A 7 14.41 8.75 -9.62
CA SER A 7 13.09 8.12 -9.70
C SER A 7 12.75 7.97 -11.18
N PRO A 8 12.58 6.74 -11.70
CA PRO A 8 12.21 6.56 -13.09
C PRO A 8 10.82 7.17 -13.29
N ALA A 9 10.64 7.90 -14.39
CA ALA A 9 9.35 8.47 -14.74
C ALA A 9 8.30 7.34 -14.78
N GLY A 10 7.15 7.56 -14.12
CA GLY A 10 6.04 6.60 -14.07
C GLY A 10 5.94 5.79 -12.77
N HIS A 11 6.95 5.79 -11.90
CA HIS A 11 6.89 5.08 -10.63
C HIS A 11 5.98 5.82 -9.62
N GLN A 12 5.15 5.06 -8.90
CA GLN A 12 4.31 5.59 -7.83
C GLN A 12 5.11 5.81 -6.53
N VAL A 13 5.95 6.85 -6.51
CA VAL A 13 6.81 7.16 -5.37
C VAL A 13 6.02 7.90 -4.29
N ILE A 14 6.03 7.38 -3.06
CA ILE A 14 5.48 8.07 -1.89
C ILE A 14 6.46 9.18 -1.47
N GLU A 15 6.11 10.43 -1.78
CA GLU A 15 6.94 11.61 -1.49
C GLU A 15 6.73 12.10 -0.05
N ARG A 16 5.50 12.00 0.46
CA ARG A 16 5.14 12.45 1.81
C ARG A 16 3.91 11.70 2.33
N TYR A 17 3.85 11.49 3.63
CA TYR A 17 2.66 10.98 4.32
C TYR A 17 2.45 11.72 5.65
N GLY A 18 1.22 11.72 6.17
CA GLY A 18 0.89 12.31 7.47
C GLY A 18 -0.61 12.50 7.68
N ALA A 19 -0.98 13.41 8.59
CA ALA A 19 -2.38 13.64 8.99
C ALA A 19 -3.31 14.05 7.82
N ARG A 20 -2.76 14.58 6.72
CA ARG A 20 -3.52 15.02 5.54
C ARG A 20 -3.59 13.98 4.42
N GLY A 21 -3.06 12.77 4.65
CA GLY A 21 -2.98 11.69 3.67
C GLY A 21 -1.58 11.55 3.08
N PHE A 22 -1.52 11.12 1.81
CA PHE A 22 -0.30 10.77 1.09
C PHE A 22 -0.11 11.67 -0.13
N ARG A 23 1.13 11.96 -0.47
CA ARG A 23 1.52 12.53 -1.76
C ARG A 23 2.31 11.47 -2.51
N VAL A 24 1.79 11.03 -3.65
CA VAL A 24 2.35 9.97 -4.47
C VAL A 24 2.50 10.47 -5.90
N ALA A 25 3.71 10.45 -6.44
CA ALA A 25 4.02 10.95 -7.80
C ALA A 25 3.36 12.31 -8.12
N GLY A 26 3.47 13.27 -7.20
CA GLY A 26 2.86 14.61 -7.30
C GLY A 26 1.35 14.71 -6.99
N VAL A 27 0.64 13.59 -6.85
CA VAL A 27 -0.82 13.55 -6.58
C VAL A 27 -1.11 13.41 -5.09
N ILE A 28 -2.10 14.15 -4.59
CA ILE A 28 -2.52 14.08 -3.18
C ILE A 28 -3.68 13.10 -3.04
N HIS A 29 -3.49 12.07 -2.22
CA HIS A 29 -4.50 11.10 -1.83
C HIS A 29 -4.90 11.30 -0.36
N ARG A 30 -6.20 11.32 -0.08
CA ARG A 30 -6.74 11.40 1.28
C ARG A 30 -7.22 10.02 1.72
N GLY A 31 -6.92 9.64 2.96
CA GLY A 31 -7.26 8.33 3.51
C GLY A 31 -6.23 7.26 3.19
N ALA A 32 -6.65 6.01 3.31
CA ALA A 32 -5.82 4.85 3.01
C ALA A 32 -5.72 4.62 1.49
N ILE A 33 -4.58 4.13 1.03
CA ILE A 33 -4.29 3.89 -0.39
C ILE A 33 -3.56 2.57 -0.59
N LEU A 34 -3.75 1.98 -1.76
CA LEU A 34 -2.89 0.93 -2.30
C LEU A 34 -1.98 1.56 -3.36
N VAL A 35 -0.68 1.33 -3.23
CA VAL A 35 0.33 1.83 -4.14
C VAL A 35 0.92 0.65 -4.90
N PHE A 36 0.66 0.61 -6.20
CA PHE A 36 1.20 -0.36 -7.15
C PHE A 36 2.32 0.30 -7.98
N PRO A 37 3.17 -0.47 -8.68
CA PRO A 37 4.19 0.08 -9.56
C PRO A 37 3.70 1.12 -10.57
N ASP A 38 2.52 0.91 -11.14
CA ASP A 38 1.92 1.69 -12.24
C ASP A 38 0.80 2.62 -11.80
N ARG A 39 0.15 2.36 -10.65
CA ARG A 39 -1.00 3.16 -10.20
C ARG A 39 -1.15 3.22 -8.68
N THR A 40 -1.85 4.25 -8.23
CA THR A 40 -2.27 4.40 -6.84
C THR A 40 -3.79 4.52 -6.78
N GLU A 41 -4.43 3.75 -5.92
CA GLU A 41 -5.89 3.73 -5.79
C GLU A 41 -6.35 3.84 -4.33
N PRO A 42 -7.56 4.37 -4.08
CA PRO A 42 -8.13 4.42 -2.75
C PRO A 42 -8.29 3.03 -2.15
N TRP A 43 -7.94 2.87 -0.88
CA TRP A 43 -8.11 1.62 -0.15
C TRP A 43 -9.23 1.75 0.88
N VAL A 44 -10.14 0.78 0.90
CA VAL A 44 -11.30 0.80 1.80
C VAL A 44 -10.93 0.56 3.27
N ALA A 45 -9.82 -0.13 3.55
CA ALA A 45 -9.40 -0.38 4.92
C ALA A 45 -8.71 0.86 5.50
N ALA A 46 -9.36 1.51 6.47
CA ALA A 46 -8.85 2.72 7.12
C ALA A 46 -7.88 2.42 8.28
N ASP A 47 -7.99 1.23 8.87
CA ASP A 47 -7.18 0.77 9.99
C ASP A 47 -7.03 -0.75 10.02
N ALA A 48 -6.16 -1.25 10.91
CA ALA A 48 -5.84 -2.66 11.02
C ALA A 48 -7.03 -3.60 11.27
N SER A 49 -8.08 -3.12 11.95
CA SER A 49 -9.30 -3.92 12.20
C SER A 49 -10.13 -4.13 10.95
N THR A 50 -9.99 -3.23 9.97
CA THR A 50 -10.68 -3.29 8.68
C THR A 50 -9.87 -3.99 7.58
N VAL A 51 -8.63 -4.38 7.86
CA VAL A 51 -7.79 -5.14 6.92
C VAL A 51 -8.28 -6.58 6.85
N THR A 52 -8.91 -6.93 5.74
CA THR A 52 -9.44 -8.26 5.44
C THR A 52 -8.89 -8.78 4.12
N PHE A 53 -9.09 -10.05 3.81
CA PHE A 53 -8.67 -10.60 2.51
C PHE A 53 -9.43 -9.91 1.37
N GLU A 54 -10.70 -9.63 1.60
CA GLU A 54 -11.61 -8.92 0.71
C GLU A 54 -11.14 -7.48 0.48
N SER A 55 -10.69 -6.78 1.54
CA SER A 55 -10.11 -5.44 1.38
C SER A 55 -8.81 -5.43 0.56
N LEU A 56 -8.12 -6.57 0.47
CA LEU A 56 -6.88 -6.75 -0.28
C LEU A 56 -7.12 -7.44 -1.64
N ALA A 57 -8.37 -7.61 -2.06
CA ALA A 57 -8.70 -8.15 -3.38
C ALA A 57 -7.98 -7.43 -4.53
N PRO A 58 -7.81 -6.09 -4.53
CA PRO A 58 -7.07 -5.43 -5.61
C PRO A 58 -5.60 -5.84 -5.69
N VAL A 59 -4.97 -6.19 -4.56
CA VAL A 59 -3.59 -6.70 -4.53
C VAL A 59 -3.50 -8.08 -5.16
N VAL A 60 -4.46 -8.95 -4.87
CA VAL A 60 -4.56 -10.28 -5.48
C VAL A 60 -4.82 -10.16 -6.98
N GLN A 61 -5.75 -9.30 -7.38
CA GLN A 61 -6.09 -9.05 -8.78
C GLN A 61 -4.92 -8.45 -9.58
N TYR A 62 -4.09 -7.62 -8.95
CA TYR A 62 -2.90 -7.08 -9.59
C TYR A 62 -1.92 -8.18 -10.00
N GLY A 63 -1.78 -9.22 -9.18
CA GLY A 63 -0.89 -10.35 -9.44
C GLY A 63 0.60 -9.98 -9.37
N GLY A 64 1.47 -10.99 -9.33
CA GLY A 64 2.93 -10.78 -9.32
C GLY A 64 3.50 -10.07 -8.09
N VAL A 65 2.68 -9.79 -7.07
CA VAL A 65 3.11 -9.15 -5.81
C VAL A 65 3.80 -10.18 -4.93
N GLN A 66 5.12 -10.07 -4.81
CA GLN A 66 5.91 -10.97 -3.93
C GLN A 66 6.02 -10.44 -2.50
N ILE A 67 5.95 -9.11 -2.33
CA ILE A 67 6.10 -8.43 -1.05
C ILE A 67 4.98 -7.40 -0.94
N LEU A 68 4.17 -7.54 0.11
CA LEU A 68 3.15 -6.56 0.49
C LEU A 68 3.58 -5.86 1.78
N LEU A 69 3.83 -4.55 1.70
CA LEU A 69 4.09 -3.71 2.86
C LEU A 69 2.76 -3.12 3.37
N LEU A 70 2.35 -3.53 4.57
CA LEU A 70 1.12 -3.06 5.19
C LEU A 70 1.41 -1.96 6.22
N GLY A 71 1.06 -0.72 5.90
CA GLY A 71 1.08 0.40 6.84
C GLY A 71 -0.17 0.42 7.71
N LEU A 72 -0.08 -0.04 8.96
CA LEU A 72 -1.20 -0.08 9.91
C LEU A 72 -1.41 1.22 10.73
N GLY A 73 -0.82 2.32 10.26
CA GLY A 73 -0.91 3.63 10.90
C GLY A 73 -0.01 3.76 12.14
N ARG A 74 -0.51 4.40 13.20
CA ARG A 74 0.28 4.74 14.40
C ARG A 74 0.63 3.55 15.29
N ARG A 75 -0.09 2.43 15.13
CA ARG A 75 0.10 1.21 15.91
C ARG A 75 0.37 0.08 14.92
N MET A 76 1.15 -0.90 15.37
CA MET A 76 1.37 -2.12 14.61
C MET A 76 0.71 -3.30 15.34
N PRO A 77 -0.64 -3.40 15.30
CA PRO A 77 -1.31 -4.55 15.86
C PRO A 77 -0.98 -5.80 15.03
N ALA A 78 -1.25 -6.98 15.60
CA ALA A 78 -1.08 -8.23 14.89
C ALA A 78 -1.94 -8.25 13.62
N VAL A 79 -1.35 -8.70 12.51
CA VAL A 79 -2.08 -8.95 11.27
C VAL A 79 -3.15 -10.03 11.55
N PRO A 80 -4.39 -9.89 11.05
CA PRO A 80 -5.46 -10.84 11.33
C PRO A 80 -5.06 -12.29 11.05
N PRO A 81 -5.43 -13.23 11.93
CA PRO A 81 -5.09 -14.63 11.78
C PRO A 81 -5.65 -15.17 10.46
N GLY A 82 -4.84 -15.97 9.75
CA GLY A 82 -5.21 -16.56 8.47
C GLY A 82 -5.09 -15.62 7.25
N LEU A 83 -4.96 -14.30 7.43
CA LEU A 83 -4.81 -13.37 6.29
C LEU A 83 -3.55 -13.67 5.49
N ARG A 84 -2.42 -13.91 6.18
CA ARG A 84 -1.16 -14.32 5.55
C ARG A 84 -1.30 -15.62 4.76
N THR A 85 -2.06 -16.58 5.26
CA THR A 85 -2.28 -17.86 4.57
C THR A 85 -3.11 -17.67 3.31
N LYS A 86 -4.22 -16.92 3.40
CA LYS A 86 -5.08 -16.61 2.25
C LYS A 86 -4.31 -15.87 1.14
N LEU A 87 -3.51 -14.86 1.50
CA LEU A 87 -2.69 -14.11 0.55
C LEU A 87 -1.58 -14.93 -0.11
N ARG A 88 -1.06 -15.97 0.55
CA ARG A 88 -0.04 -16.85 -0.05
C ARG A 88 -0.62 -17.90 -0.98
N ALA A 89 -1.89 -18.24 -0.79
CA ALA A 89 -2.59 -19.23 -1.60
C ALA A 89 -3.28 -18.61 -2.83
N ALA A 90 -3.40 -17.29 -2.86
CA ALA A 90 -3.96 -16.50 -3.96
C ALA A 90 -2.86 -16.13 -4.96
#